data_AF-A0A939JKZ7-F1
#
_entry.id   AF-A0A939JKZ7-F1
#
_cell.length_a   1.000
_cell.length_b   1.000
_cell.length_c   1.000
_cell.angle_alpha   90.00
_cell.angle_beta   90.00
_cell.angle_gamma   90.00
#
_symmetry.space_group_name_H-M   'P 1'
#
loop_
_entity.id
_entity.type
_entity.pdbx_description
1 polymer ?
#
loop_
_entity_poly.entity_id
_entity_poly.type
_entity_poly.pdbx_seq_one_letter_code
_entity_poly.pdbx_strand_id
1 'polypeptide(L)'
;MDAYVNPYREFIDVLAHRHAGEHRKALTGELIAAYAEMNNLLASTKGKLTAPVWYDCADELERCTSIYTTAWRRFASEISQFLLDADLDVSPSLGPETTQAFQASVDGLRAALDVMRRASRQVGCESWIA
;
A
#
# COMPACT_ATOMS: atom_id res chain seq x y z
N MET A 1 7.16 10.39 -16.65
CA MET A 1 6.92 9.00 -16.23
C MET A 1 7.70 8.88 -14.94
N ASP A 2 7.02 9.15 -13.82
CA ASP A 2 7.66 9.19 -12.51
C ASP A 2 8.19 7.80 -12.16
N ALA A 3 9.29 7.77 -11.42
CA ALA A 3 9.93 6.53 -11.01
C ALA A 3 8.92 5.67 -10.25
N TYR A 4 8.64 4.47 -10.75
CA TYR A 4 7.77 3.50 -10.10
C TYR A 4 8.22 3.31 -8.65
N VAL A 5 7.43 3.80 -7.68
CA VAL A 5 7.77 3.71 -6.27
C VAL A 5 7.59 2.25 -5.85
N ASN A 6 8.71 1.54 -5.76
CA ASN A 6 8.72 0.18 -5.22
C ASN A 6 8.64 0.27 -3.68
N PRO A 7 7.52 -0.16 -3.05
CA PRO A 7 7.32 0.02 -1.62
C PRO A 7 7.99 -1.05 -0.76
N TYR A 8 8.67 -2.05 -1.36
CA TYR A 8 9.23 -3.18 -0.60
C TYR A 8 10.27 -2.76 0.44
N ARG A 9 11.05 -1.71 0.16
CA ARG A 9 12.00 -1.17 1.14
C ARG A 9 11.25 -0.66 2.36
N GLU A 10 10.26 0.20 2.16
CA GLU A 10 9.45 0.76 3.25
C GLU A 10 8.68 -0.33 4.01
N PHE A 11 8.20 -1.37 3.34
CA PHE A 11 7.58 -2.52 4.00
C PHE A 11 8.53 -3.22 4.99
N ILE A 12 9.75 -3.53 4.54
CA ILE A 12 10.78 -4.14 5.38
C ILE A 12 11.11 -3.22 6.55
N ASP A 13 11.30 -1.93 6.27
CA ASP A 13 11.64 -0.93 7.26
C ASP A 13 10.54 -0.87 8.34
N VAL A 14 9.26 -0.75 8.00
CA VAL A 14 8.16 -0.70 8.97
C VAL A 14 8.11 -1.96 9.85
N LEU A 15 8.20 -3.14 9.25
CA LEU A 15 8.09 -4.41 9.97
C LEU A 15 9.26 -4.61 10.96
N ALA A 16 10.45 -4.13 10.61
CA ALA A 16 11.64 -4.19 11.46
C ALA A 16 11.72 -3.02 12.47
N HIS A 17 11.00 -1.92 12.25
CA HIS A 17 11.17 -0.71 13.05
C HIS A 17 10.52 -0.85 14.43
N ARG A 18 11.34 -0.79 15.49
CA ARG A 18 10.90 -0.95 16.89
C ARG A 18 9.80 0.02 17.33
N HIS A 19 9.75 1.21 16.71
CA HIS A 19 8.77 2.26 17.03
C HIS A 19 7.56 2.31 16.09
N ALA A 20 7.44 1.43 15.09
CA ALA A 20 6.29 1.46 14.18
C ALA A 20 4.96 1.24 14.93
N GLY A 21 4.98 0.42 15.98
CA GLY A 21 3.80 -0.02 16.72
C GLY A 21 3.08 -1.17 15.99
N GLU A 22 2.49 -2.08 16.77
CA GLU A 22 1.91 -3.33 16.26
C GLU A 22 0.78 -3.10 15.25
N HIS A 23 -0.04 -2.07 15.44
CA HIS A 23 -1.13 -1.78 14.52
C HIS A 23 -0.63 -1.35 13.13
N ARG A 24 0.42 -0.50 13.04
CA ARG A 24 1.01 -0.11 11.74
C ARG A 24 1.71 -1.28 11.06
N LYS A 25 2.32 -2.19 11.84
CA LYS A 25 2.90 -3.44 11.32
C LYS A 25 1.80 -4.35 10.74
N ALA A 26 0.67 -4.51 11.44
CA ALA A 26 -0.46 -5.30 10.95
C ALA A 26 -1.02 -4.71 9.63
N LEU A 27 -1.26 -3.40 9.58
CA LEU A 27 -1.69 -2.71 8.36
C LEU A 27 -0.68 -2.85 7.21
N THR A 28 0.62 -2.84 7.52
CA THR A 28 1.66 -3.09 6.52
C THR A 28 1.59 -4.52 5.97
N GLY A 29 1.37 -5.52 6.83
CA GLY A 29 1.16 -6.90 6.40
C GLY A 29 -0.03 -7.03 5.45
N GLU A 30 -1.16 -6.38 5.77
CA GLU A 30 -2.34 -6.34 4.90
C GLU A 30 -2.05 -5.66 3.56
N LEU A 31 -1.30 -4.55 3.58
CA LEU A 31 -0.92 -3.83 2.37
C LEU A 31 0.02 -4.66 1.47
N ILE A 32 0.97 -5.41 2.04
CA ILE A 32 1.86 -6.32 1.29
C ILE A 32 1.04 -7.37 0.55
N ALA A 33 0.11 -8.03 1.25
CA ALA A 33 -0.73 -9.06 0.65
C ALA A 33 -1.58 -8.49 -0.49
N ALA A 34 -2.22 -7.33 -0.25
CA ALA A 34 -3.04 -6.66 -1.25
C ALA A 34 -2.22 -6.15 -2.45
N TYR A 35 -1.02 -5.61 -2.22
CA TYR A 35 -0.09 -5.16 -3.26
C TYR A 35 0.35 -6.31 -4.17
N ALA A 36 0.74 -7.44 -3.57
CA ALA A 36 1.16 -8.63 -4.32
C ALA A 36 0.01 -9.18 -5.18
N GLU A 37 -1.19 -9.29 -4.61
CA GLU A 37 -2.36 -9.76 -5.35
C GLU A 37 -2.73 -8.82 -6.51
N MET A 38 -2.76 -7.50 -6.26
CA MET A 38 -3.09 -6.52 -7.29
C MET A 38 -2.11 -6.57 -8.45
N ASN A 39 -0.80 -6.65 -8.18
CA ASN A 39 0.21 -6.78 -9.23
C ASN A 39 0.04 -8.07 -10.05
N ASN A 40 -0.26 -9.20 -9.39
CA ASN A 40 -0.52 -10.45 -10.08
C ASN A 40 -1.76 -10.35 -10.99
N LEU A 41 -2.84 -9.73 -10.51
CA LEU A 41 -4.05 -9.50 -11.30
C LEU A 41 -3.73 -8.60 -12.50
N LEU A 42 -3.14 -7.42 -12.28
CA LEU A 42 -2.77 -6.47 -13.33
C LEU A 42 -1.89 -7.11 -14.41
N ALA A 43 -0.90 -7.91 -14.02
CA ALA A 43 -0.04 -8.63 -14.95
C ALA A 43 -0.82 -9.66 -15.78
N SER A 44 -1.68 -10.45 -15.14
CA SER A 44 -2.42 -11.55 -15.79
C SER A 44 -3.56 -11.06 -16.72
N THR A 45 -4.09 -9.87 -16.49
CA THR A 45 -5.23 -9.30 -17.22
C THR A 45 -4.85 -8.17 -18.19
N LYS A 46 -3.57 -7.84 -18.31
CA LYS A 46 -3.10 -6.80 -19.24
C LYS A 46 -3.53 -7.14 -20.67
N GLY A 47 -4.21 -6.21 -21.32
CA GLY A 47 -4.74 -6.39 -22.68
C GLY A 47 -5.97 -7.30 -22.79
N LYS A 48 -6.48 -7.83 -21.67
CA LYS A 48 -7.70 -8.66 -21.63
C LYS A 48 -8.88 -7.90 -21.02
N LEU A 49 -8.62 -7.03 -20.05
CA LEU A 49 -9.62 -6.15 -19.46
C LEU A 49 -9.84 -4.89 -20.31
N THR A 50 -11.01 -4.26 -20.11
CA THR A 50 -11.26 -2.92 -20.63
C THR A 50 -10.19 -1.97 -20.12
N ALA A 51 -9.66 -1.14 -21.03
CA ALA A 51 -8.57 -0.22 -20.70
C ALA A 51 -8.87 0.67 -19.47
N PRO A 52 -10.09 1.25 -19.30
CA PRO A 52 -10.39 2.08 -18.13
C PRO A 52 -10.26 1.33 -16.81
N VAL A 53 -10.85 0.14 -16.68
CA VAL A 53 -10.81 -0.64 -15.43
C VAL A 53 -9.37 -1.02 -15.06
N TRP A 54 -8.57 -1.39 -16.05
CA TRP A 54 -7.18 -1.76 -15.81
C TRP A 54 -6.35 -0.55 -15.36
N TYR A 55 -6.47 0.59 -16.05
CA TYR A 55 -5.75 1.81 -15.69
C TYR A 55 -6.19 2.38 -14.34
N ASP A 56 -7.50 2.45 -14.07
CA ASP A 56 -8.04 2.95 -12.80
C ASP A 56 -7.49 2.13 -11.61
N CYS A 57 -7.41 0.80 -11.74
CA CYS A 57 -6.85 -0.06 -10.69
C CYS A 57 -5.32 0.09 -10.55
N ALA A 58 -4.61 0.31 -11.66
CA ALA A 58 -3.16 0.53 -11.65
C ALA A 58 -2.81 1.89 -11.01
N ASP A 59 -3.55 2.93 -11.34
CA ASP A 59 -3.38 4.27 -10.78
C ASP A 59 -3.73 4.27 -9.28
N GLU A 60 -4.76 3.53 -8.88
CA GLU A 60 -5.14 3.41 -7.46
C GLU A 60 -4.10 2.64 -6.64
N LEU A 61 -3.45 1.62 -7.22
CA LEU A 61 -2.29 0.94 -6.64
C LEU A 61 -1.13 1.92 -6.41
N GLU A 62 -0.80 2.73 -7.42
CA GLU A 62 0.25 3.75 -7.33
C GLU A 62 -0.09 4.81 -6.26
N ARG A 63 -1.33 5.32 -6.26
CA ARG A 63 -1.81 6.29 -5.28
C ARG A 63 -1.72 5.76 -3.85
N CYS A 64 -2.21 4.54 -3.60
CA CYS A 64 -2.20 3.94 -2.27
C CYS A 64 -0.78 3.70 -1.74
N THR A 65 0.13 3.24 -2.61
CA THR A 65 1.54 3.01 -2.25
C THR A 65 2.30 4.33 -2.03
N SER A 66 2.00 5.36 -2.80
CA SER A 66 2.56 6.71 -2.60
C SER A 66 2.15 7.31 -1.25
N ILE A 67 0.87 7.20 -0.88
CA ILE A 67 0.37 7.65 0.44
C ILE A 67 1.09 6.92 1.58
N TYR A 68 1.18 5.59 1.47
CA TYR A 68 1.83 4.75 2.47
C TYR A 68 3.31 5.12 2.65
N THR A 69 4.07 5.15 1.54
CA THR A 69 5.52 5.42 1.59
C THR A 69 5.81 6.84 2.08
N THR A 70 5.01 7.83 1.67
CA THR A 70 5.13 9.20 2.14
C THR A 70 4.85 9.31 3.64
N ALA A 71 3.77 8.68 4.12
CA ALA A 71 3.43 8.67 5.53
C ALA A 71 4.52 8.01 6.37
N TRP A 72 5.09 6.90 5.90
CA TRP A 72 6.20 6.23 6.57
C TRP A 72 7.46 7.08 6.62
N ARG A 73 7.89 7.66 5.50
CA ARG A 73 9.10 8.49 5.44
C ARG A 73 9.00 9.69 6.38
N ARG A 74 7.83 10.33 6.43
CA ARG A 74 7.56 11.44 7.37
C ARG A 74 7.69 10.96 8.83
N PHE A 75 7.02 9.88 9.18
CA PHE A 75 7.09 9.31 10.53
C PHE A 75 8.51 8.91 10.94
N ALA A 76 9.25 8.22 10.06
CA ALA A 76 10.62 7.81 10.31
C ALA A 76 11.56 9.02 10.50
N SER A 77 11.34 10.10 9.74
CA SER A 77 12.07 11.36 9.92
C SER A 77 11.77 12.01 11.28
N GLU A 78 10.50 12.07 11.67
CA GLU A 78 10.08 12.64 12.96
C GLU A 78 10.64 11.84 14.15
N ILE A 79 10.69 10.51 14.07
CA ILE A 79 11.39 9.68 15.07
C ILE A 79 12.87 9.99 15.10
N SER A 80 13.51 10.02 13.93
CA SER A 80 14.96 10.23 13.84
C SER A 80 15.35 11.56 14.47
N GLN A 81 14.57 12.62 14.21
CA GLN A 81 14.75 13.91 14.83
C GLN A 81 14.49 13.86 16.34
N PHE A 82 13.39 13.23 16.78
CA PHE A 82 13.10 13.07 18.20
C PHE A 82 14.23 12.38 18.97
N LEU A 83 14.80 11.31 18.42
CA LEU A 83 15.91 10.58 19.06
C LEU A 83 17.22 11.36 19.09
N LEU A 84 17.40 12.36 18.21
CA LEU A 84 18.55 13.27 18.23
C LEU A 84 18.36 14.39 19.26
N ASP A 85 17.12 14.86 19.43
CA ASP A 85 16.78 15.99 20.30
C ASP A 85 16.46 15.56 21.76
N ALA A 86 16.11 14.29 22.00
CA ALA A 86 15.69 13.79 23.31
C ALA A 86 16.84 13.12 24.09
N ASP A 87 17.28 13.79 25.16
CA ASP A 87 17.99 13.19 26.31
C ASP A 87 17.00 12.43 27.25
N LEU A 88 15.81 12.09 26.76
CA LEU A 88 14.65 11.68 27.56
C LEU A 88 14.00 10.40 27.04
N ASP A 89 13.70 9.52 27.99
CA ASP A 89 13.08 8.19 27.87
C ASP A 89 11.58 8.23 27.53
N VAL A 90 11.15 9.21 26.72
CA VAL A 90 9.74 9.40 26.35
C VAL A 90 9.49 8.77 25.00
N SER A 91 8.55 7.82 24.94
CA SER A 91 8.17 7.20 23.67
C SER A 91 7.46 8.22 22.79
N PRO A 92 7.88 8.41 21.52
CA PRO A 92 7.23 9.38 20.63
C PRO A 92 5.75 9.03 20.43
N SER A 93 4.85 9.88 20.92
CA SER A 93 3.44 9.90 20.50
C SER A 93 3.33 10.57 19.13
N LEU A 94 4.02 10.02 18.14
CA LEU A 94 3.90 10.48 16.76
C LEU A 94 2.52 10.06 16.24
N GLY A 95 1.74 11.10 15.91
CA GLY A 95 0.29 11.14 16.02
C GLY A 95 -0.51 10.16 15.18
N PRO A 96 -1.86 10.23 15.30
CA PRO A 96 -2.78 9.31 14.62
C PRO A 96 -2.73 9.42 13.09
N GLU A 97 -2.19 10.50 12.52
CA GLU A 97 -2.17 10.78 11.09
C GLU A 97 -1.46 9.68 10.26
N THR A 98 -0.30 9.19 10.71
CA THR A 98 0.41 8.10 9.99
C THR A 98 -0.41 6.81 9.97
N THR A 99 -1.03 6.48 11.09
CA THR A 99 -1.89 5.29 11.19
C THR A 99 -3.12 5.42 10.30
N GLN A 100 -3.74 6.61 10.26
CA GLN A 100 -4.87 6.90 9.38
C GLN A 100 -4.46 6.80 7.91
N ALA A 101 -3.26 7.27 7.54
CA ALA A 101 -2.75 7.14 6.18
C ALA A 101 -2.54 5.66 5.80
N PHE A 102 -2.02 4.84 6.71
CA PHE A 102 -1.88 3.40 6.48
C PHE A 102 -3.23 2.73 6.26
N GLN A 103 -4.21 3.05 7.12
CA GLN A 103 -5.58 2.55 7.00
C GLN A 103 -6.20 2.97 5.66
N ALA A 104 -6.07 4.24 5.28
CA ALA A 104 -6.58 4.76 4.00
C ALA A 104 -5.93 4.07 2.79
N SER A 105 -4.63 3.78 2.84
CA SER A 105 -3.93 3.01 1.79
C SER A 105 -4.44 1.57 1.69
N VAL A 106 -4.66 0.90 2.82
CA VAL A 106 -5.20 -0.47 2.83
C VAL A 106 -6.63 -0.51 2.31
N ASP A 107 -7.48 0.41 2.76
CA ASP A 107 -8.90 0.46 2.37
C ASP A 107 -9.07 0.82 0.89
N GLY A 108 -8.29 1.78 0.38
CA GLY A 108 -8.26 2.12 -1.04
C GLY A 108 -7.86 0.91 -1.90
N LEU A 109 -6.78 0.22 -1.50
CA LEU A 109 -6.30 -0.94 -2.25
C LEU A 109 -7.26 -2.13 -2.19
N ARG A 110 -7.96 -2.34 -1.07
CA ARG A 110 -9.04 -3.33 -0.95
C ARG A 110 -10.19 -3.04 -1.92
N ALA A 111 -10.64 -1.78 -1.96
CA ALA A 111 -11.71 -1.38 -2.87
C ALA A 111 -11.33 -1.60 -4.34
N ALA A 112 -10.09 -1.25 -4.71
CA ALA A 112 -9.56 -1.49 -6.05
C ALA A 112 -9.45 -2.99 -6.37
N LEU A 113 -8.96 -3.80 -5.42
CA LEU A 113 -8.87 -5.25 -5.56
C LEU A 113 -10.24 -5.88 -5.81
N ASP A 114 -11.28 -5.44 -5.11
CA ASP A 114 -12.62 -5.98 -5.32
C ASP A 114 -13.18 -5.66 -6.71
N VAL A 115 -12.88 -4.47 -7.25
CA VAL A 115 -13.18 -4.13 -8.66
C VAL A 115 -12.42 -5.06 -9.59
N MET A 116 -11.10 -5.19 -9.40
CA MET A 116 -10.22 -5.97 -10.26
C MET A 116 -10.56 -7.46 -10.26
N ARG A 117 -10.89 -8.05 -9.10
CA ARG A 117 -11.34 -9.44 -8.95
C ARG A 117 -12.66 -9.70 -9.67
N ARG A 118 -13.60 -8.75 -9.63
CA ARG A 118 -14.87 -8.88 -10.37
C ARG A 118 -14.62 -8.86 -11.87
N ALA A 119 -13.83 -7.91 -12.35
CA ALA A 119 -13.51 -7.76 -13.76
C ALA A 119 -12.72 -8.97 -14.30
N SER A 120 -11.71 -9.45 -13.56
CA SER A 120 -10.91 -10.63 -13.92
C SER A 120 -11.76 -11.90 -14.07
N ARG A 121 -12.75 -12.10 -13.19
CA ARG A 121 -13.69 -13.23 -13.30
C ARG A 121 -14.55 -13.16 -14.56
N GLN A 122 -14.99 -11.97 -14.98
CA GLN A 122 -15.77 -11.81 -16.21
C GLN A 122 -14.98 -12.23 -17.45
N VAL A 123 -13.72 -11.80 -17.56
CA VAL A 123 -12.80 -12.26 -18.62
C VAL A 123 -12.63 -13.78 -18.61
N GLY A 124 -12.50 -14.36 -17.41
CA GLY A 124 -12.48 -15.80 -17.23
C GLY A 124 -13.73 -16.46 -17.81
N CYS A 125 -14.92 -16.04 -17.39
CA CYS A 125 -16.20 -16.60 -17.85
C CYS A 125 -16.44 -16.42 -19.35
N GLU A 126 -16.12 -15.27 -19.93
CA GLU A 126 -16.26 -15.01 -21.37
C GLU A 126 -15.38 -15.93 -22.21
N SER A 127 -14.20 -16.32 -21.69
CA SER A 127 -13.32 -17.27 -22.38
C SER A 127 -13.83 -18.72 -22.45
N TRP A 128 -14.83 -19.09 -21.63
CA TRP A 128 -15.44 -20.43 -21.63
C TRP A 128 -16.70 -20.54 -22.50
N ILE A 129 -17.29 -19.41 -22.92
CA ILE A 129 -18.53 -19.38 -23.72
C ILE A 129 -18.24 -19.21 -25.22
N ALA A 130 -17.01 -18.84 -25.59
CA ALA A 130 -16.57 -18.61 -26.97
C ALA A 130 -16.07 -19.88 -27.69
#